data_AF-A0A7S2L2W8-F1
#
_entry.id   AF-A0A7S2L2W8-F1
#
_cell.length_a   1.000
_cell.length_b   1.000
_cell.length_c   1.000
_cell.angle_alpha   90.00
_cell.angle_beta   90.00
_cell.angle_gamma   90.00
#
_symmetry.space_group_name_H-M   'P 1'
#
loop_
_entity.id
_entity.type
_entity.pdbx_description
1 polymer ?
#
loop_
_entity_poly.entity_id
_entity_poly.type
_entity_poly.pdbx_seq_one_letter_code
_entity_poly.pdbx_strand_id
1 'polypeptide(L)'
;GMIGSSAFDAPTCVPGLDAACPNRLYEGATTSGDAALAREVAAASTVVLKNDGVLPLSSGVRVALLGSACDARQKQDPKDMVWNEGDYYVVGGSGRVLSPLYTSVRSALERRGVVARAGYS
;
A
#
# COMPACT_ATOMS: atom_id res chain seq x y z
N GLY A 1 1.96 22.65 3.41
CA GLY A 1 2.22 21.96 4.70
C GLY A 1 0.95 21.95 5.53
N MET A 2 0.80 21.01 6.45
CA MET A 2 -0.45 20.80 7.24
C MET A 2 -0.99 22.05 7.93
N ILE A 3 -0.12 23.02 8.26
CA ILE A 3 -0.49 24.32 8.85
C ILE A 3 -1.14 25.27 7.81
N GLY A 4 -0.83 25.12 6.52
CA GLY A 4 -1.38 25.94 5.43
C GLY A 4 -2.64 25.37 4.78
N SER A 5 -3.14 24.22 5.23
CA SER A 5 -4.32 23.55 4.66
C SER A 5 -5.54 23.59 5.58
N SER A 6 -5.56 24.51 6.56
CA SER A 6 -6.68 24.73 7.51
C SER A 6 -7.21 23.45 8.18
N ALA A 7 -6.38 22.39 8.25
CA ALA A 7 -6.76 21.09 8.76
C ALA A 7 -7.13 21.11 10.26
N PHE A 8 -6.79 22.19 10.96
CA PHE A 8 -7.06 22.39 12.38
C PHE A 8 -8.19 23.40 12.66
N ASP A 9 -8.76 24.03 11.64
CA ASP A 9 -9.77 25.09 11.83
C ASP A 9 -11.18 24.52 12.11
N ALA A 10 -11.43 23.26 11.72
CA ALA A 10 -12.68 22.54 11.99
C ALA A 10 -12.39 21.09 12.40
N PRO A 11 -11.87 20.86 13.62
CA PRO A 11 -11.53 19.51 14.07
C PRO A 11 -12.79 18.64 14.18
N THR A 12 -12.75 17.44 13.60
CA THR A 12 -13.82 16.45 13.71
C THR A 12 -13.94 15.84 15.12
N CYS A 13 -12.89 15.99 15.95
CA CYS A 13 -12.89 15.73 17.39
C CYS A 13 -11.69 16.45 18.04
N VAL A 14 -11.73 16.69 19.37
CA VAL A 14 -10.65 17.34 20.11
C VAL A 14 -10.12 16.39 21.20
N PRO A 15 -8.83 15.95 21.14
CA PRO A 15 -8.24 15.09 22.15
C PRO A 15 -8.34 15.69 23.55
N GLY A 16 -8.78 14.90 24.52
CA GLY A 16 -8.97 15.34 25.92
C GLY A 16 -10.32 16.01 26.21
N LEU A 17 -11.08 16.41 25.19
CA LEU A 17 -12.46 16.90 25.34
C LEU A 17 -13.50 15.89 24.85
N ASP A 18 -13.14 15.09 23.83
CA ASP A 18 -13.97 14.01 23.29
C ASP A 18 -13.35 12.65 23.63
N ALA A 19 -14.06 11.85 24.44
CA ALA A 19 -13.65 10.53 24.88
C ALA A 19 -13.54 9.49 23.73
N ALA A 20 -14.23 9.72 22.61
CA ALA A 20 -14.17 8.88 21.42
C ALA A 20 -13.06 9.32 20.44
N CYS A 21 -12.50 10.52 20.60
CA CYS A 21 -11.47 11.05 19.70
C CYS A 21 -10.22 10.15 19.56
N PRO A 22 -9.71 9.49 20.63
CA PRO A 22 -8.61 8.54 20.50
C PRO A 22 -8.94 7.37 19.56
N ASN A 23 -10.20 6.95 19.48
CA ASN A 23 -10.62 5.85 18.60
C ASN A 23 -10.76 6.32 17.15
N ARG A 24 -11.17 7.56 16.91
CA ARG A 24 -11.27 8.15 15.57
C ARG A 24 -9.93 8.31 14.86
N LEU A 25 -8.83 8.43 15.61
CA LEU A 25 -7.47 8.41 15.04
C LEU A 25 -7.14 7.09 14.35
N TYR A 26 -7.85 6.00 14.69
CA TYR A 26 -7.70 4.69 14.06
C TYR A 26 -8.78 4.40 13.00
N GLU A 27 -9.71 5.33 12.77
CA GLU A 27 -10.66 5.24 11.67
C GLU A 27 -9.94 5.54 10.35
N GLY A 28 -10.14 4.68 9.34
CA GLY A 28 -9.52 4.84 8.03
C GLY A 28 -10.03 6.10 7.33
N ALA A 29 -9.16 7.08 7.13
CA ALA A 29 -9.47 8.31 6.39
C ALA A 29 -9.37 8.14 4.86
N THR A 30 -9.08 6.94 4.36
CA THR A 30 -8.82 6.67 2.95
C THR A 30 -10.10 6.75 2.11
N THR A 31 -10.09 7.58 1.09
CA THR A 31 -11.13 7.69 0.07
C THR A 31 -10.74 6.96 -1.22
N SER A 32 -11.69 6.80 -2.15
CA SER A 32 -11.41 6.30 -3.50
C SER A 32 -10.47 7.22 -4.29
N GLY A 33 -10.52 8.53 -4.02
CA GLY A 33 -9.62 9.53 -4.61
C GLY A 33 -8.17 9.32 -4.17
N ASP A 34 -7.95 9.09 -2.88
CA ASP A 34 -6.62 8.79 -2.34
C ASP A 34 -6.05 7.49 -2.94
N ALA A 35 -6.89 6.46 -3.06
CA ALA A 35 -6.49 5.19 -3.66
C ALA A 35 -6.16 5.32 -5.16
N ALA A 36 -6.89 6.17 -5.90
CA ALA A 36 -6.61 6.45 -7.31
C ALA A 36 -5.28 7.19 -7.46
N LEU A 37 -5.07 8.25 -6.67
CA LEU A 37 -3.82 9.01 -6.67
C LEU A 37 -2.61 8.14 -6.28
N ALA A 38 -2.75 7.29 -5.26
CA ALA A 38 -1.68 6.37 -4.87
C ALA A 38 -1.29 5.41 -6.01
N ARG A 39 -2.26 4.91 -6.78
CA ARG A 39 -2.00 4.06 -7.96
C ARG A 39 -1.30 4.84 -9.07
N GLU A 40 -1.70 6.08 -9.30
CA GLU A 40 -1.07 6.96 -10.29
C GLU A 40 0.40 7.22 -9.94
N VAL A 41 0.67 7.62 -8.70
CA VAL A 41 2.04 7.85 -8.21
C VAL A 41 2.89 6.58 -8.30
N ALA A 42 2.34 5.41 -7.92
CA ALA A 42 3.05 4.14 -8.05
C ALA A 42 3.38 3.79 -9.51
N ALA A 43 2.45 4.01 -10.44
CA ALA A 43 2.68 3.79 -11.86
C ALA A 43 3.74 4.77 -12.42
N ALA A 44 3.65 6.05 -12.06
CA ALA A 44 4.55 7.10 -12.55
C ALA A 44 5.98 6.99 -11.97
N SER A 45 6.14 6.43 -10.78
CA SER A 45 7.44 6.25 -10.11
C SER A 45 8.15 4.94 -10.46
N THR A 46 7.49 4.01 -11.15
CA THR A 46 8.09 2.74 -11.56
C THR A 46 9.07 2.95 -12.72
N VAL A 47 10.32 2.53 -12.54
CA VAL A 47 11.38 2.68 -13.55
C VAL A 47 11.69 1.34 -14.21
N VAL A 48 11.62 1.30 -15.55
CA VAL A 48 12.06 0.14 -16.34
C VAL A 48 13.56 0.27 -16.58
N LEU A 49 14.35 -0.54 -15.87
CA LEU A 49 15.82 -0.53 -16.01
C LEU A 49 16.32 -1.32 -17.23
N LYS A 50 15.59 -2.37 -17.63
CA LYS A 50 15.93 -3.23 -18.78
C LYS A 50 14.65 -3.76 -19.43
N ASN A 51 14.59 -3.73 -20.77
CA ASN A 51 13.51 -4.33 -21.54
C ASN A 51 13.99 -4.78 -22.94
N ASP A 52 14.18 -6.08 -23.12
CA ASP A 52 14.60 -6.68 -24.41
C ASP A 52 13.37 -6.99 -25.31
N GLY A 53 12.35 -6.13 -25.29
CA GLY A 53 11.10 -6.31 -26.04
C GLY A 53 10.07 -7.26 -25.40
N VAL A 54 10.20 -7.55 -24.09
CA VAL A 54 9.28 -8.43 -23.34
C VAL A 54 8.06 -7.66 -22.81
N LEU A 55 8.25 -6.40 -22.44
CA LEU A 55 7.18 -5.52 -22.00
C LEU A 55 6.74 -4.60 -23.15
N PRO A 56 5.43 -4.28 -23.27
CA PRO A 56 4.34 -4.70 -22.39
C PRO A 56 3.92 -6.17 -22.61
N LEU A 57 3.40 -6.80 -21.56
CA LEU A 57 2.90 -8.18 -21.65
C LEU A 57 1.69 -8.26 -22.58
N SER A 58 1.69 -9.26 -23.47
CA SER A 58 0.52 -9.58 -24.30
C SER A 58 -0.60 -10.23 -23.49
N SER A 59 -1.83 -10.18 -24.01
CA SER A 59 -2.95 -10.91 -23.41
C SER A 59 -2.75 -12.44 -23.50
N GLY A 60 -3.28 -13.16 -22.52
CA GLY A 60 -3.26 -14.64 -22.51
C GLY A 60 -1.92 -15.29 -22.14
N VAL A 61 -0.89 -14.51 -21.80
CA VAL A 61 0.39 -15.05 -21.33
C VAL A 61 0.23 -15.76 -19.97
N ARG A 62 0.98 -16.85 -19.78
CA ARG A 62 1.07 -17.53 -18.49
C ARG A 62 2.25 -16.94 -17.72
N VAL A 63 2.03 -16.62 -16.45
CA VAL A 63 3.05 -15.97 -15.60
C VAL A 63 3.36 -16.86 -14.41
N ALA A 64 4.65 -17.13 -14.20
CA ALA A 64 5.15 -17.68 -12.95
C ALA A 64 5.58 -16.53 -12.04
N LEU A 65 5.20 -16.60 -10.76
CA LEU A 65 5.65 -15.66 -9.73
C LEU A 65 6.66 -16.34 -8.83
N LEU A 66 7.81 -15.70 -8.65
CA LEU A 66 8.95 -16.20 -7.90
C LEU A 66 9.34 -15.20 -6.83
N GLY A 67 9.55 -15.68 -5.60
CA GLY A 67 9.95 -14.88 -4.45
C GLY A 67 8.79 -14.45 -3.55
N SER A 68 9.10 -14.31 -2.26
CA SER A 68 8.14 -13.95 -1.21
C SER A 68 7.51 -12.57 -1.42
N ALA A 69 8.22 -11.65 -2.09
CA ALA A 69 7.72 -10.31 -2.44
C ALA A 69 6.41 -10.34 -3.24
N CYS A 70 6.23 -11.35 -4.10
CA CYS A 70 5.07 -11.43 -4.98
C CYS A 70 3.74 -11.62 -4.23
N ASP A 71 3.79 -12.21 -3.03
CA ASP A 71 2.63 -12.45 -2.17
C ASP A 71 2.76 -11.79 -0.79
N ALA A 72 3.64 -10.78 -0.70
CA ALA A 72 3.85 -10.05 0.53
C ALA A 72 2.56 -9.39 1.02
N ARG A 73 2.46 -9.28 2.35
CA ARG A 73 1.39 -8.57 3.04
C ARG A 73 2.00 -7.45 3.86
N GLN A 74 1.30 -6.33 3.98
CA GLN A 74 1.70 -5.30 4.91
C GLN A 74 1.62 -5.85 6.34
N LYS A 75 2.66 -5.64 7.14
CA LYS A 75 2.61 -6.03 8.56
C LYS A 75 1.68 -5.06 9.30
N GLN A 76 0.51 -5.57 9.72
CA GLN A 76 -0.57 -4.81 10.37
C GLN A 76 -0.90 -5.29 11.78
N ASP A 77 -0.41 -6.45 12.24
CA ASP A 77 -0.59 -6.90 13.63
C ASP A 77 0.44 -6.20 14.53
N PRO A 78 0.01 -5.42 15.55
CA PRO A 78 0.93 -4.75 16.47
C PRO A 78 1.97 -5.67 17.13
N LYS A 79 1.67 -6.97 17.26
CA LYS A 79 2.59 -7.97 17.82
C LYS A 79 3.72 -8.34 16.87
N ASP A 80 3.47 -8.24 15.57
CA ASP A 80 4.45 -8.51 14.51
C ASP A 80 5.11 -7.20 14.00
N MET A 81 4.72 -6.06 14.57
CA MET A 81 5.20 -4.74 14.20
C MET A 81 6.40 -4.31 15.04
N VAL A 82 7.57 -4.37 14.43
CA VAL A 82 8.77 -3.68 14.89
C VAL A 82 8.82 -2.34 14.16
N TRP A 83 8.66 -1.22 14.88
CA TRP A 83 8.45 0.11 14.28
C TRP A 83 9.57 0.56 13.33
N ASN A 84 10.80 0.11 13.57
CA ASN A 84 11.98 0.40 12.77
C ASN A 84 12.25 -0.63 11.65
N GLU A 85 11.40 -1.66 11.51
CA GLU A 85 11.47 -2.57 10.38
C GLU A 85 10.63 -2.06 9.21
N GLY A 86 11.20 -2.15 8.01
CA GLY A 86 10.46 -1.96 6.76
C GLY A 86 9.80 -3.26 6.30
N ASP A 87 8.85 -3.12 5.38
CA ASP A 87 8.35 -4.21 4.53
C ASP A 87 8.26 -3.71 3.08
N TYR A 88 7.69 -4.50 2.18
CA TYR A 88 7.58 -4.15 0.75
C TYR A 88 6.68 -2.94 0.47
N TYR A 89 5.90 -2.49 1.46
CA TYR A 89 4.94 -1.40 1.31
C TYR A 89 5.34 -0.14 2.08
N VAL A 90 6.11 -0.29 3.16
CA VAL A 90 6.50 0.82 4.02
C VAL A 90 7.94 0.72 4.48
N VAL A 91 8.60 1.86 4.60
CA VAL A 91 9.89 1.97 5.27
C VAL A 91 9.65 2.06 6.79
N GLY A 92 10.55 1.49 7.59
CA GLY A 92 10.51 1.62 9.05
C GLY A 92 10.77 3.05 9.51
N GLY A 93 10.32 3.39 10.71
CA GLY A 93 10.55 4.69 11.33
C GLY A 93 9.28 5.43 11.76
N SER A 94 9.46 6.65 12.27
CA SER A 94 8.35 7.51 12.73
C SER A 94 7.40 7.97 11.61
N GLY A 95 7.82 7.85 10.35
CA GLY A 95 6.99 8.13 9.17
C GLY A 95 6.19 6.94 8.64
N ARG A 96 6.23 5.78 9.32
CA ARG A 96 5.49 4.58 8.91
C ARG A 96 3.99 4.83 8.98
N VAL A 97 3.27 4.50 7.91
CA VAL A 97 1.80 4.56 7.84
C VAL A 97 1.23 3.15 7.77
N LEU A 98 0.25 2.85 8.62
CA LEU A 98 -0.48 1.59 8.57
C LEU A 98 -1.73 1.77 7.70
N SER A 99 -1.81 1.01 6.61
CA SER A 99 -2.97 1.00 5.73
C SER A 99 -3.60 -0.38 5.79
N PRO A 100 -4.91 -0.52 6.11
CA PRO A 100 -5.58 -1.81 5.94
C PRO A 100 -5.66 -2.23 4.47
N LEU A 101 -5.56 -1.27 3.55
CA LEU A 101 -5.65 -1.48 2.11
C LEU A 101 -4.26 -1.65 1.50
N TYR A 102 -3.97 -2.87 1.03
CA TYR A 102 -2.77 -3.18 0.23
C TYR A 102 -3.13 -4.07 -0.97
N THR A 103 -2.18 -4.22 -1.89
CA THR A 103 -2.30 -5.12 -3.04
C THR A 103 -0.97 -5.79 -3.28
N SER A 104 -0.93 -7.12 -3.21
CA SER A 104 0.24 -7.91 -3.64
C SER A 104 0.31 -8.00 -5.16
N VAL A 105 1.52 -8.26 -5.68
CA VAL A 105 1.76 -8.47 -7.12
C VAL A 105 0.87 -9.60 -7.65
N ARG A 106 0.79 -10.72 -6.90
CA ARG A 106 -0.10 -11.84 -7.19
C ARG A 106 -1.54 -11.38 -7.36
N SER A 107 -2.10 -10.74 -6.33
CA SER A 107 -3.51 -10.33 -6.35
C SER A 107 -3.82 -9.33 -7.48
N ALA A 108 -2.88 -8.47 -7.84
CA ALA A 108 -3.05 -7.53 -8.96
C ALA A 108 -3.09 -8.25 -10.32
N LEU A 109 -2.23 -9.23 -10.53
CA LEU A 109 -2.16 -10.03 -11.76
C LEU A 109 -3.40 -10.93 -11.90
N GLU A 110 -3.81 -11.60 -10.83
CA GLU A 110 -5.01 -12.45 -10.81
C GLU A 110 -6.27 -11.65 -11.16
N ARG A 111 -6.42 -10.43 -10.61
CA ARG A 111 -7.52 -9.50 -10.97
C ARG A 111 -7.51 -9.08 -12.44
N ARG A 112 -6.37 -9.16 -13.12
CA ARG A 112 -6.23 -8.90 -14.57
C ARG A 112 -6.37 -10.17 -15.41
N GLY A 113 -6.78 -11.29 -14.81
CA GLY A 113 -6.97 -12.56 -15.50
C GLY A 113 -5.69 -13.34 -15.77
N VAL A 114 -4.57 -12.93 -15.16
CA VAL A 114 -3.30 -13.67 -15.25
C VAL A 114 -3.31 -14.76 -14.17
N VAL A 115 -3.35 -16.02 -14.60
CA VAL A 115 -3.26 -17.15 -13.68
C VAL A 115 -1.82 -17.29 -13.19
N ALA A 116 -1.53 -16.80 -11.99
CA ALA A 116 -0.25 -16.94 -11.34
C ALA A 116 -0.18 -18.29 -10.60
N ARG A 117 0.79 -19.14 -10.94
CA ARG A 117 1.11 -20.32 -10.12
C ARG A 117 2.27 -19.98 -9.18
N ALA A 118 2.11 -20.28 -7.89
CA ALA A 118 3.19 -20.14 -6.91
C ALA A 118 4.26 -21.20 -7.22
N GLY A 119 5.47 -20.77 -7.60
CA GLY A 119 6.64 -21.63 -7.61
C GLY A 119 7.36 -21.48 -6.27
N TYR A 120 7.35 -22.53 -5.44
CA TYR A 120 8.22 -22.61 -4.27
C TYR A 120 9.61 -23.03 -4.77
N SER A 121 10.63 -22.22 -4.50
CA SER A 121 12.06 -22.58 -4.64
C SER A 121 12.75 -22.34 -3.30
#